data_AF-A0A2L0MZY4-F1
#
_entry.id   AF-A0A2L0MZY4-F1
#
_cell.length_a   1.000
_cell.length_b   1.000
_cell.length_c   1.000
_cell.angle_alpha   90.00
_cell.angle_beta   90.00
_cell.angle_gamma   90.00
#
_symmetry.space_group_name_H-M   'P 1'
#
loop_
_entity.id
_entity.type
_entity.pdbx_description
1 polymer ?
#
loop_
_entity_poly.entity_id
_entity_poly.type
_entity_poly.pdbx_seq_one_letter_code
_entity_poly.pdbx_strand_id
1 'polypeptide(L)'
;MLDPEVPPGPLGDFELVCFTSSSGKGKLHGQETCGSLRSSTSVQQSTLALREAKGRLCATCRWPLPADSPLVAFTDAVRAIRQLEAYAGPEPHPDTDFDEAEERDAAAATAIGEYPQEHAGSADDGKAEEVDDRMEWERFERARLIRERHRDHWRYLHGYMRESVDAVAAHPWLCPFAEPLQHALAAQIEHERQALAALLRPDALLDSSVVPSLSVPNLTAGPEFAGLGPNAHNILRTAWTSWQHTAATTWRALEDDDFAARSVIYDAFGRRRKGRDEVFAALDRLTSRWIDAARVAVAEHRGAPRQLVGVKLPPLEREAYSGQRRDPLTDWEAGVIATHQVAANWSACTVALLLPHPVAERLLADAPASLSAERLDTEESGLPITTLLTRWTPQNDLP
;
A
#
# COMPACT_ATOMS: atom_id res chain seq x y z
N MET A 1 -14.05 -17.46 -20.61
CA MET A 1 -14.72 -16.15 -20.61
C MET A 1 -15.88 -16.13 -19.64
N LEU A 2 -16.84 -17.07 -19.72
CA LEU A 2 -17.89 -17.24 -18.71
C LEU A 2 -18.08 -18.74 -18.42
N ASP A 3 -17.62 -19.17 -17.24
CA ASP A 3 -17.76 -20.54 -16.72
C ASP A 3 -19.23 -20.80 -16.30
N PRO A 4 -19.81 -22.02 -16.40
CA PRO A 4 -21.10 -22.41 -15.82
C PRO A 4 -21.40 -21.87 -14.40
N GLU A 5 -20.41 -21.55 -13.58
CA GLU A 5 -20.63 -20.99 -12.24
C GLU A 5 -21.03 -19.50 -12.24
N VAL A 6 -20.68 -18.72 -13.27
CA VAL A 6 -20.88 -17.25 -13.30
C VAL A 6 -22.34 -16.85 -13.60
N PRO A 7 -23.16 -16.35 -12.67
CA PRO A 7 -24.57 -16.09 -12.95
C PRO A 7 -24.75 -15.01 -14.03
N PRO A 8 -25.45 -15.30 -15.15
CA PRO A 8 -25.61 -14.33 -16.24
C PRO A 8 -26.61 -13.21 -15.92
N GLY A 9 -27.44 -13.41 -14.88
CA GLY A 9 -28.43 -12.42 -14.44
C GLY A 9 -29.39 -12.00 -15.57
N PRO A 10 -29.73 -10.70 -15.68
CA PRO A 10 -30.58 -10.15 -16.74
C PRO A 10 -30.00 -10.32 -18.15
N LEU A 11 -28.68 -10.57 -18.29
CA LEU A 11 -28.03 -10.77 -19.58
C LEU A 11 -28.16 -12.22 -20.07
N GLY A 12 -28.85 -13.10 -19.33
CA GLY A 12 -29.04 -14.49 -19.71
C GLY A 12 -29.70 -14.68 -21.07
N ASP A 13 -30.59 -13.77 -21.44
CA ASP A 13 -31.34 -13.82 -22.70
C ASP A 13 -30.65 -13.01 -23.83
N PHE A 14 -29.46 -12.46 -23.56
CA PHE A 14 -28.69 -11.75 -24.58
C PHE A 14 -28.27 -12.74 -25.68
N GLU A 15 -28.66 -12.44 -26.91
CA GLU A 15 -28.40 -13.30 -28.06
C GLU A 15 -26.96 -13.15 -28.57
N LEU A 16 -26.28 -14.28 -28.71
CA LEU A 16 -24.94 -14.39 -29.29
C LEU A 16 -24.99 -15.12 -30.62
N VAL A 17 -24.42 -14.50 -31.65
CA VAL A 17 -24.13 -15.19 -32.90
C VAL A 17 -22.93 -16.10 -32.69
N CYS A 18 -23.15 -17.40 -32.81
CA CYS A 18 -22.19 -18.46 -32.53
C CYS A 18 -21.96 -19.31 -33.79
N PHE A 19 -20.72 -19.76 -33.96
CA PHE A 19 -20.31 -20.68 -35.02
C PHE A 19 -19.88 -22.02 -34.42
N THR A 20 -20.29 -23.13 -35.04
CA THR A 20 -19.92 -24.50 -34.61
C THR A 20 -19.56 -25.38 -35.80
N SER A 21 -18.85 -26.48 -35.55
CA SER A 21 -18.71 -27.54 -36.55
C SER A 21 -20.08 -28.18 -36.87
N SER A 22 -20.16 -28.86 -38.00
CA SER A 22 -21.34 -29.60 -38.46
C SER A 22 -21.97 -30.57 -37.45
N SER A 23 -21.20 -31.01 -36.45
CA SER A 23 -21.69 -31.89 -35.38
C SER A 23 -22.62 -31.19 -34.37
N GLY A 24 -22.57 -29.85 -34.28
CA GLY A 24 -23.34 -29.03 -33.31
C GLY A 24 -23.01 -29.26 -31.82
N LYS A 25 -22.29 -30.34 -31.50
CA LYS A 25 -21.93 -30.79 -30.15
C LYS A 25 -20.47 -30.41 -29.87
N GLY A 26 -20.23 -29.13 -29.61
CA GLY A 26 -18.88 -28.63 -29.34
C GLY A 26 -18.85 -27.24 -28.74
N LYS A 27 -17.64 -26.69 -28.65
CA LYS A 27 -17.43 -25.29 -28.29
C LYS A 27 -18.08 -24.36 -29.32
N LEU A 28 -18.59 -23.23 -28.86
CA LEU A 28 -19.19 -22.17 -29.63
C LEU A 28 -18.12 -21.12 -29.94
N HIS A 29 -17.98 -20.73 -31.19
CA HIS A 29 -16.96 -19.80 -31.64
C HIS A 29 -17.59 -18.46 -32.01
N GLY A 30 -16.90 -17.35 -31.73
CA GLY A 30 -17.40 -16.00 -32.04
C GLY A 30 -17.20 -15.57 -33.51
N GLN A 31 -16.44 -16.34 -34.28
CA GLN A 31 -16.14 -16.07 -35.69
C GLN A 31 -16.06 -17.38 -36.49
N GLU A 32 -16.55 -17.36 -37.72
CA GLU A 32 -16.49 -18.48 -38.66
C GLU A 32 -15.04 -18.91 -38.97
N THR A 33 -14.12 -17.94 -39.00
CA THR A 33 -12.70 -18.13 -39.34
C THR A 33 -11.82 -18.59 -38.17
N CYS A 34 -12.41 -18.96 -37.03
CA CYS A 34 -11.67 -19.43 -35.86
C CYS A 34 -10.73 -20.60 -36.22
N GLY A 35 -9.48 -20.55 -35.75
CA GLY A 35 -8.48 -21.60 -35.99
C GLY A 35 -8.97 -23.00 -35.61
N SER A 36 -9.74 -23.12 -34.54
CA SER A 36 -10.33 -24.38 -34.07
C SER A 36 -11.43 -24.95 -34.96
N LEU A 37 -11.98 -24.15 -35.89
CA LEU A 37 -12.99 -24.59 -36.86
C LEU A 37 -12.36 -25.01 -38.20
N ARG A 38 -11.07 -24.76 -38.44
CA ARG A 38 -10.41 -24.96 -39.76
C ARG A 38 -10.47 -26.39 -40.31
N SER A 39 -10.53 -27.39 -39.44
CA SER A 39 -10.62 -28.82 -39.83
C SER A 39 -12.07 -29.29 -40.04
N SER A 40 -13.06 -28.43 -39.82
CA SER A 40 -14.48 -28.78 -39.99
C SER A 40 -14.88 -28.73 -41.45
N THR A 41 -15.56 -29.78 -41.93
CA THR A 41 -16.05 -29.86 -43.32
C THR A 41 -17.12 -28.82 -43.63
N SER A 42 -17.89 -28.40 -42.63
CA SER A 42 -18.80 -27.26 -42.70
C SER A 42 -18.95 -26.58 -41.33
N VAL A 43 -19.23 -25.28 -41.36
CA VAL A 43 -19.49 -24.45 -40.18
C VAL A 43 -20.96 -24.03 -40.19
N GLN A 44 -21.62 -24.15 -39.05
CA GLN A 44 -23.00 -23.71 -38.86
C GLN A 44 -23.02 -22.45 -38.01
N GLN A 45 -23.82 -21.48 -38.44
CA GLN A 45 -24.15 -20.30 -37.65
C GLN A 45 -25.44 -20.56 -36.87
N SER A 46 -25.46 -20.17 -35.61
CA SER A 46 -26.63 -20.22 -34.74
C SER A 46 -26.67 -18.97 -33.87
N THR A 47 -27.87 -18.54 -33.49
CA THR A 47 -28.05 -17.50 -32.48
C THR A 47 -28.54 -18.18 -31.21
N LEU A 48 -27.81 -18.01 -30.10
CA LEU A 48 -28.09 -18.65 -28.83
C LEU A 48 -28.12 -17.61 -27.72
N ALA A 49 -29.03 -17.77 -26.77
CA ALA A 49 -29.03 -16.96 -25.56
C ALA A 49 -27.76 -17.21 -24.75
N LEU A 50 -27.22 -16.18 -24.08
CA LEU A 50 -26.00 -16.29 -23.28
C LEU A 50 -26.08 -17.43 -22.27
N ARG A 51 -27.24 -17.61 -21.62
CA ARG A 51 -27.48 -18.69 -20.65
C ARG A 51 -27.24 -20.08 -21.24
N GLU A 52 -27.60 -20.28 -22.51
CA GLU A 52 -27.42 -21.54 -23.23
C GLU A 52 -25.99 -21.69 -23.79
N ALA A 53 -25.36 -20.57 -24.14
CA ALA A 53 -24.05 -20.54 -24.75
C ALA A 53 -22.89 -20.64 -23.71
N LYS A 54 -23.14 -20.17 -22.48
CA LYS A 54 -22.21 -20.17 -21.35
C LYS A 54 -21.63 -21.57 -21.08
N GLY A 55 -20.34 -21.65 -20.75
CA GLY A 55 -19.59 -22.91 -20.62
C GLY A 55 -19.16 -23.58 -21.94
N ARG A 56 -19.85 -23.29 -23.05
CA ARG A 56 -19.47 -23.76 -24.38
C ARG A 56 -18.66 -22.73 -25.17
N LEU A 57 -18.61 -21.47 -24.75
CA LEU A 57 -17.84 -20.43 -25.44
C LEU A 57 -16.35 -20.80 -25.57
N CYS A 58 -15.81 -20.62 -26.77
CA CYS A 58 -14.39 -20.78 -27.06
C CYS A 58 -13.58 -19.69 -26.33
N ALA A 59 -12.51 -20.09 -25.63
CA ALA A 59 -11.69 -19.18 -24.84
C ALA A 59 -10.79 -18.26 -25.68
N THR A 60 -10.48 -18.65 -26.91
CA THR A 60 -9.57 -17.91 -27.82
C THR A 60 -10.30 -17.03 -28.83
N CYS A 61 -11.62 -17.19 -28.97
CA CYS A 61 -12.39 -16.36 -29.89
C CYS A 61 -12.59 -14.95 -29.34
N ARG A 62 -12.42 -13.96 -30.22
CA ARG A 62 -13.01 -12.64 -30.02
C ARG A 62 -14.49 -12.71 -30.39
N TRP A 63 -15.33 -12.15 -29.55
CA TRP A 63 -16.75 -12.00 -29.81
C TRP A 63 -16.96 -10.59 -30.36
N PRO A 64 -17.52 -10.44 -31.58
CA PRO A 64 -17.73 -9.12 -32.19
C PRO A 64 -18.88 -8.42 -31.48
N LEU A 65 -18.60 -7.85 -30.31
CA LEU A 65 -19.52 -7.07 -29.52
C LEU A 65 -19.28 -5.57 -29.77
N PRO A 66 -20.34 -4.77 -29.98
CA PRO A 66 -20.24 -3.32 -29.94
C PRO A 66 -19.60 -2.83 -28.64
N ALA A 67 -18.87 -1.72 -28.69
CA ALA A 67 -18.18 -1.17 -27.51
C ALA A 67 -19.16 -0.77 -26.38
N ASP A 68 -20.38 -0.39 -26.74
CA ASP A 68 -21.50 -0.06 -25.86
C ASP A 68 -22.33 -1.28 -25.43
N SER A 69 -21.92 -2.49 -25.81
CA SER A 69 -22.62 -3.71 -25.41
C SER A 69 -22.54 -3.92 -23.90
N PRO A 70 -23.68 -4.21 -23.21
CA PRO A 70 -23.67 -4.51 -21.78
C PRO A 70 -22.87 -5.79 -21.45
N LEU A 71 -22.60 -6.65 -22.44
CA LEU A 71 -21.72 -7.80 -22.27
C LEU A 71 -20.26 -7.41 -22.06
N VAL A 72 -19.79 -6.29 -22.61
CA VAL A 72 -18.40 -5.83 -22.41
C VAL A 72 -18.19 -5.50 -20.93
N ALA A 73 -19.03 -4.61 -20.39
CA ALA A 73 -19.01 -4.25 -18.97
C ALA A 73 -19.19 -5.47 -18.05
N PHE A 74 -20.12 -6.38 -18.39
CA PHE A 74 -20.30 -7.62 -17.63
C PHE A 74 -19.08 -8.54 -17.66
N THR A 75 -18.43 -8.72 -18.81
CA THR A 75 -17.22 -9.54 -18.90
C THR A 75 -16.03 -8.93 -18.17
N ASP A 76 -15.94 -7.61 -18.12
CA ASP A 76 -14.95 -6.88 -17.33
C ASP A 76 -15.19 -7.07 -15.83
N ALA A 77 -16.45 -6.95 -15.39
CA ALA A 77 -16.85 -7.21 -14.01
C ALA A 77 -16.53 -8.65 -13.57
N VAL A 78 -16.86 -9.64 -14.42
CA VAL A 78 -16.51 -11.04 -14.14
C VAL A 78 -15.00 -11.23 -14.09
N ARG A 79 -14.24 -10.60 -14.98
CA ARG A 79 -12.77 -10.66 -14.96
C ARG A 79 -12.19 -10.07 -13.67
N ALA A 80 -12.71 -8.95 -13.19
CA ALA A 80 -12.29 -8.34 -11.92
C ALA A 80 -12.51 -9.30 -10.74
N ILE A 81 -13.66 -9.98 -10.69
CA ILE A 81 -13.96 -10.97 -9.63
C ILE A 81 -13.08 -12.22 -9.77
N ARG A 82 -12.87 -12.73 -11.00
CA ARG A 82 -12.09 -13.96 -11.22
C ARG A 82 -10.61 -13.80 -10.95
N GLN A 83 -10.06 -12.59 -11.02
CA GLN A 83 -8.67 -12.34 -10.59
C GLN A 83 -8.46 -12.72 -9.12
N LEU A 84 -9.52 -12.73 -8.31
CA LEU A 84 -9.47 -13.14 -6.91
C LEU A 84 -9.31 -14.66 -6.73
N GLU A 85 -9.56 -15.47 -7.76
CA GLU A 85 -9.39 -16.93 -7.69
C GLU A 85 -7.93 -17.31 -7.35
N ALA A 86 -6.95 -16.48 -7.73
CA ALA A 86 -5.54 -16.67 -7.38
C ALA A 86 -5.28 -16.66 -5.86
N TYR A 87 -6.21 -16.10 -5.09
CA TYR A 87 -6.15 -15.92 -3.64
C TYR A 87 -7.14 -16.82 -2.88
N ALA A 88 -7.89 -17.64 -3.61
CA ALA A 88 -8.88 -18.57 -3.06
C ALA A 88 -8.44 -20.02 -3.32
N GLY A 89 -7.48 -20.52 -2.55
CA GLY A 89 -6.99 -21.90 -2.67
C GLY A 89 -6.07 -22.36 -1.53
N PRO A 90 -5.84 -23.67 -1.40
CA PRO A 90 -4.95 -24.25 -0.39
C PRO A 90 -3.46 -24.27 -0.80
N GLU A 91 -3.15 -23.90 -2.04
CA GLU A 91 -1.76 -23.80 -2.52
C GLU A 91 -1.05 -22.61 -1.88
N PRO A 92 0.28 -22.68 -1.67
CA PRO A 92 1.04 -21.51 -1.23
C PRO A 92 0.75 -20.36 -2.19
N HIS A 93 0.42 -19.21 -1.60
CA HIS A 93 -0.03 -18.05 -2.32
C HIS A 93 0.99 -17.69 -3.41
N PRO A 94 0.55 -17.34 -4.64
CA PRO A 94 1.45 -17.13 -5.78
C PRO A 94 2.54 -16.07 -5.51
N ASP A 95 2.28 -15.17 -4.56
CA ASP A 95 3.18 -14.11 -4.11
C ASP A 95 3.83 -14.37 -2.73
N THR A 96 3.93 -15.63 -2.28
CA THR A 96 4.72 -15.97 -1.07
C THR A 96 6.20 -15.88 -1.44
N ASP A 97 6.77 -14.69 -1.32
CA ASP A 97 8.14 -14.42 -1.75
C ASP A 97 9.19 -14.79 -0.69
N PHE A 98 8.76 -14.93 0.56
CA PHE A 98 9.62 -15.13 1.72
C PHE A 98 9.07 -16.21 2.64
N ASP A 99 9.96 -16.92 3.32
CA ASP A 99 9.56 -17.90 4.32
C ASP A 99 9.39 -17.27 5.73
N GLU A 100 8.73 -17.99 6.64
CA GLU A 100 8.49 -17.51 8.01
C GLU A 100 9.79 -17.24 8.81
N ALA A 101 10.92 -17.83 8.42
CA ALA A 101 12.19 -17.56 9.09
C ALA A 101 12.80 -16.24 8.59
N GLU A 102 12.72 -15.97 7.30
CA GLU A 102 13.12 -14.69 6.68
C GLU A 102 12.28 -13.53 7.23
N GLU A 103 10.96 -13.69 7.34
CA GLU A 103 10.08 -12.66 7.90
C GLU A 103 10.41 -12.35 9.38
N ARG A 104 10.65 -13.40 10.18
CA ARG A 104 11.04 -13.23 11.59
C ARG A 104 12.40 -12.57 11.73
N ASP A 105 13.36 -12.91 10.87
CA ASP A 105 14.67 -12.26 10.87
C ASP A 105 14.58 -10.79 10.46
N ALA A 106 13.77 -10.50 9.44
CA ALA A 106 13.49 -9.14 9.00
C ALA A 106 12.86 -8.30 10.11
N ALA A 107 11.85 -8.83 10.81
CA ALA A 107 11.23 -8.15 11.96
C ALA A 107 12.22 -7.92 13.10
N ALA A 108 13.12 -8.89 13.35
CA ALA A 108 14.18 -8.72 14.34
C ALA A 108 15.19 -7.63 13.94
N ALA A 109 15.53 -7.51 12.65
CA ALA A 109 16.42 -6.48 12.15
C ALA A 109 15.76 -5.08 12.22
N THR A 110 14.53 -4.92 11.72
CA THR A 110 13.84 -3.61 11.73
C THR A 110 13.46 -3.14 13.14
N ALA A 111 13.34 -4.05 14.10
CA ALA A 111 13.18 -3.70 15.50
C ALA A 111 14.41 -2.99 16.09
N ILE A 112 15.61 -3.23 15.55
CA ILE A 112 16.86 -2.59 15.97
C ILE A 112 17.03 -1.23 15.27
N GLY A 113 16.75 -1.15 13.97
CA GLY A 113 16.88 0.06 13.17
C GLY A 113 16.79 -0.22 11.66
N GLU A 114 17.11 0.77 10.84
CA GLU A 114 17.12 0.62 9.37
C GLU A 114 18.46 0.15 8.81
N TYR A 115 19.52 0.30 9.60
CA TYR A 115 20.90 0.07 9.20
C TYR A 115 21.69 -0.67 10.28
N PRO A 116 22.75 -1.41 9.90
CA PRO A 116 23.71 -1.98 10.85
C PRO A 116 24.23 -0.90 11.81
N GLN A 117 24.31 -1.23 13.09
CA GLN A 117 24.86 -0.31 14.09
C GLN A 117 26.38 -0.37 14.02
N GLU A 118 27.05 0.75 13.74
CA GLU A 118 28.52 0.80 13.72
C GLU A 118 29.08 0.23 15.03
N HIS A 119 29.81 -0.89 14.93
CA HIS A 119 30.51 -1.47 16.07
C HIS A 119 31.62 -0.51 16.50
N ALA A 120 31.31 0.36 17.46
CA ALA A 120 32.27 1.23 18.11
C ALA A 120 33.29 0.39 18.89
N GLY A 121 34.32 -0.13 18.22
CA GLY A 121 35.52 -0.62 18.90
C GLY A 121 36.19 -1.89 18.40
N SER A 122 36.17 -2.24 17.12
CA SER A 122 37.14 -3.24 16.63
C SER A 122 38.17 -2.63 15.70
N ALA A 123 39.41 -2.62 16.19
CA ALA A 123 40.60 -2.23 15.46
C ALA A 123 41.51 -3.47 15.35
N ASP A 124 40.95 -4.63 14.98
CA ASP A 124 41.69 -5.89 14.93
C ASP A 124 41.48 -6.65 13.61
N ASP A 125 42.49 -6.54 12.73
CA ASP A 125 42.79 -7.42 11.58
C ASP A 125 41.65 -7.81 10.59
N GLY A 126 40.93 -6.81 10.07
CA GLY A 126 40.94 -6.42 8.64
C GLY A 126 40.54 -7.41 7.52
N LYS A 127 40.05 -8.63 7.79
CA LYS A 127 39.48 -9.51 6.73
C LYS A 127 38.27 -10.36 7.13
N ALA A 128 38.10 -10.67 8.41
CA ALA A 128 36.90 -11.37 8.89
C ALA A 128 35.74 -10.39 9.12
N GLU A 129 36.04 -9.17 9.56
CA GLU A 129 35.07 -8.09 9.81
C GLU A 129 34.38 -7.59 8.53
N GLU A 130 35.10 -7.46 7.41
CA GLU A 130 34.51 -6.98 6.15
C GLU A 130 33.42 -7.92 5.58
N VAL A 131 33.50 -9.23 5.86
CA VAL A 131 32.50 -10.20 5.41
C VAL A 131 31.27 -10.19 6.33
N ASP A 132 31.48 -10.01 7.63
CA ASP A 132 30.42 -9.93 8.63
C ASP A 132 29.60 -8.63 8.45
N ASP A 133 30.28 -7.50 8.28
CA ASP A 133 29.66 -6.21 7.98
C ASP A 133 28.79 -6.30 6.72
N ARG A 134 29.31 -6.92 5.65
CA ARG A 134 28.55 -7.09 4.41
C ARG A 134 27.31 -7.95 4.61
N MET A 135 27.41 -9.06 5.35
CA MET A 135 26.26 -9.92 5.64
C MET A 135 25.21 -9.19 6.47
N GLU A 136 25.63 -8.35 7.42
CA GLU A 136 24.71 -7.52 8.20
C GLU A 136 24.02 -6.47 7.32
N TRP A 137 24.76 -5.79 6.44
CA TRP A 137 24.16 -4.88 5.45
C TRP A 137 23.14 -5.57 4.55
N GLU A 138 23.47 -6.75 4.03
CA GLU A 138 22.55 -7.56 3.20
C GLU A 138 21.30 -7.99 3.99
N ARG A 139 21.44 -8.26 5.30
CA ARG A 139 20.31 -8.57 6.20
C ARG A 139 19.35 -7.39 6.36
N PHE A 140 19.87 -6.19 6.66
CA PHE A 140 19.03 -4.99 6.79
C PHE A 140 18.43 -4.54 5.44
N GLU A 141 19.16 -4.71 4.33
CA GLU A 141 18.60 -4.49 2.99
C GLU A 141 17.45 -5.44 2.69
N ARG A 142 17.60 -6.73 2.99
CA ARG A 142 16.53 -7.72 2.86
C ARG A 142 15.33 -7.38 3.74
N ALA A 143 15.56 -6.98 4.99
CA ALA A 143 14.48 -6.61 5.91
C ALA A 143 13.65 -5.42 5.39
N ARG A 144 14.31 -4.41 4.81
CA ARG A 144 13.65 -3.28 4.15
C ARG A 144 12.88 -3.71 2.92
N LEU A 145 13.47 -4.55 2.07
CA LEU A 145 12.82 -5.10 0.89
C LEU A 145 11.55 -5.89 1.24
N ILE A 146 11.61 -6.76 2.25
CA ILE A 146 10.46 -7.54 2.74
C ILE A 146 9.34 -6.60 3.20
N ARG A 147 9.66 -5.57 3.98
CA ARG A 147 8.68 -4.57 4.44
C ARG A 147 8.04 -3.81 3.30
N GLU A 148 8.83 -3.34 2.34
CA GLU A 148 8.32 -2.65 1.15
C GLU A 148 7.43 -3.57 0.31
N ARG A 149 7.80 -4.85 0.18
CA ARG A 149 7.02 -5.85 -0.53
C ARG A 149 5.67 -6.09 0.12
N HIS A 150 5.60 -6.27 1.44
CA HIS A 150 4.32 -6.41 2.14
C HIS A 150 3.45 -5.16 2.01
N ARG A 151 4.05 -3.95 2.07
CA ARG A 151 3.30 -2.71 1.82
C ARG A 151 2.71 -2.70 0.42
N ASP A 152 3.53 -2.91 -0.60
CA ASP A 152 3.09 -2.83 -1.99
C ASP A 152 2.03 -3.90 -2.29
N HIS A 153 2.23 -5.11 -1.79
CA HIS A 153 1.31 -6.21 -1.99
C HIS A 153 -0.03 -5.99 -1.26
N TRP A 154 0.00 -5.57 0.02
CA TRP A 154 -1.19 -5.17 0.76
C TRP A 154 -2.03 -4.14 0.00
N ARG A 155 -1.38 -3.10 -0.55
CA ARG A 155 -2.05 -2.03 -1.31
C ARG A 155 -2.55 -2.52 -2.67
N TYR A 156 -1.84 -3.44 -3.30
CA TYR A 156 -2.26 -4.07 -4.54
C TYR A 156 -3.53 -4.91 -4.36
N LEU A 157 -3.57 -5.75 -3.33
CA LEU A 157 -4.73 -6.58 -2.99
C LEU A 157 -5.97 -5.73 -2.65
N HIS A 158 -5.78 -4.60 -1.95
CA HIS A 158 -6.85 -3.64 -1.73
C HIS A 158 -7.42 -3.09 -3.06
N GLY A 159 -6.56 -2.87 -4.06
CA GLY A 159 -6.99 -2.50 -5.41
C GLY A 159 -7.91 -3.54 -6.05
N TYR A 160 -7.56 -4.83 -5.94
CA TYR A 160 -8.41 -5.92 -6.44
C TYR A 160 -9.73 -6.05 -5.69
N MET A 161 -9.71 -5.88 -4.37
CA MET A 161 -10.93 -5.85 -3.57
C MET A 161 -11.89 -4.79 -4.10
N ARG A 162 -11.38 -3.57 -4.30
CA ARG A 162 -12.19 -2.45 -4.79
C ARG A 162 -12.75 -2.71 -6.19
N GLU A 163 -11.91 -3.18 -7.12
CA GLU A 163 -12.36 -3.50 -8.49
C GLU A 163 -13.47 -4.58 -8.47
N SER A 164 -13.38 -5.56 -7.56
CA SER A 164 -14.40 -6.59 -7.37
C SER A 164 -15.69 -6.06 -6.73
N VAL A 165 -15.58 -5.17 -5.75
CA VAL A 165 -16.74 -4.47 -5.13
C VAL A 165 -17.47 -3.62 -6.16
N ASP A 166 -16.74 -2.82 -6.94
CA ASP A 166 -17.30 -1.97 -7.99
C ASP A 166 -18.02 -2.83 -9.04
N ALA A 167 -17.46 -4.00 -9.39
CA ALA A 167 -18.09 -4.97 -10.27
C ALA A 167 -19.40 -5.53 -9.71
N VAL A 168 -19.47 -5.85 -8.41
CA VAL A 168 -20.70 -6.31 -7.75
C VAL A 168 -21.73 -5.19 -7.63
N ALA A 169 -21.30 -3.95 -7.36
CA ALA A 169 -22.19 -2.80 -7.33
C ALA A 169 -22.84 -2.53 -8.70
N ALA A 170 -22.08 -2.66 -9.78
CA ALA A 170 -22.57 -2.54 -11.15
C ALA A 170 -23.46 -3.73 -11.59
N HIS A 171 -23.18 -4.93 -11.07
CA HIS A 171 -23.87 -6.17 -11.41
C HIS A 171 -24.25 -6.98 -10.15
N PRO A 172 -25.30 -6.58 -9.40
CA PRO A 172 -25.60 -7.14 -8.07
C PRO A 172 -25.85 -8.65 -8.04
N TRP A 173 -26.31 -9.24 -9.15
CA TRP A 173 -26.52 -10.68 -9.25
C TRP A 173 -25.22 -11.50 -9.26
N LEU A 174 -24.05 -10.85 -9.41
CA LEU A 174 -22.74 -11.48 -9.22
C LEU A 174 -22.36 -11.66 -7.75
N CYS A 175 -23.10 -11.09 -6.80
CA CYS A 175 -22.80 -11.17 -5.37
C CYS A 175 -22.55 -12.60 -4.86
N PRO A 176 -23.41 -13.61 -5.13
CA PRO A 176 -23.16 -14.98 -4.65
C PRO A 176 -21.90 -15.63 -5.24
N PHE A 177 -21.45 -15.16 -6.40
CA PHE A 177 -20.22 -15.62 -7.05
C PHE A 177 -18.99 -14.92 -6.46
N ALA A 178 -19.10 -13.63 -6.15
CA ALA A 178 -17.99 -12.82 -5.65
C ALA A 178 -17.73 -13.00 -4.15
N GLU A 179 -18.78 -13.21 -3.34
CA GLU A 179 -18.70 -13.24 -1.87
C GLU A 179 -17.63 -14.20 -1.31
N PRO A 180 -17.57 -15.49 -1.68
CA PRO A 180 -16.53 -16.39 -1.16
C PRO A 180 -15.12 -15.95 -1.55
N LEU A 181 -14.94 -15.39 -2.76
CA LEU A 181 -13.65 -14.93 -3.26
C LEU A 181 -13.21 -13.62 -2.57
N GLN A 182 -14.14 -12.68 -2.38
CA GLN A 182 -13.90 -11.46 -1.62
C GLN A 182 -13.59 -11.78 -0.15
N HIS A 183 -14.25 -12.78 0.44
CA HIS A 183 -13.93 -13.21 1.80
C HIS A 183 -12.50 -13.78 1.91
N ALA A 184 -12.09 -14.63 0.95
CA ALA A 184 -10.72 -15.14 0.90
C ALA A 184 -9.68 -14.02 0.74
N LEU A 185 -9.93 -13.08 -0.19
CA LEU A 185 -9.06 -11.93 -0.39
C LEU A 185 -8.98 -11.04 0.85
N ALA A 186 -10.09 -10.82 1.56
CA ALA A 186 -10.11 -10.05 2.80
C ALA A 186 -9.18 -10.65 3.87
N ALA A 187 -9.13 -11.99 3.97
CA ALA A 187 -8.20 -12.66 4.88
C ALA A 187 -6.73 -12.45 4.46
N GLN A 188 -6.44 -12.48 3.15
CA GLN A 188 -5.08 -12.21 2.65
C GLN A 188 -4.66 -10.75 2.87
N ILE A 189 -5.54 -9.78 2.60
CA ILE A 189 -5.27 -8.37 2.87
C ILE A 189 -4.91 -8.17 4.34
N GLU A 190 -5.64 -8.84 5.23
CA GLU A 190 -5.39 -8.76 6.67
C GLU A 190 -4.07 -9.44 7.07
N HIS A 191 -3.71 -10.56 6.43
CA HIS A 191 -2.42 -11.22 6.61
C HIS A 191 -1.26 -10.30 6.21
N GLU A 192 -1.29 -9.72 5.01
CA GLU A 192 -0.24 -8.78 4.54
C GLU A 192 -0.14 -7.53 5.43
N ARG A 193 -1.28 -7.01 5.90
CA ARG A 193 -1.30 -5.90 6.84
C ARG A 193 -0.60 -6.26 8.15
N GLN A 194 -0.85 -7.47 8.68
CA GLN A 194 -0.23 -7.94 9.92
C GLN A 194 1.28 -8.16 9.75
N ALA A 195 1.70 -8.74 8.62
CA ALA A 195 3.11 -8.92 8.28
C ALA A 195 3.83 -7.56 8.18
N LEU A 196 3.23 -6.58 7.48
CA LEU A 196 3.74 -5.21 7.44
C LEU A 196 3.84 -4.61 8.86
N ALA A 197 2.78 -4.73 9.67
CA ALA A 197 2.76 -4.18 11.03
C ALA A 197 3.86 -4.79 11.93
N ALA A 198 4.20 -6.07 11.75
CA ALA A 198 5.27 -6.73 12.49
C ALA A 198 6.67 -6.21 12.15
N LEU A 199 6.84 -5.61 10.97
CA LEU A 199 8.10 -5.03 10.48
C LEU A 199 8.24 -3.53 10.84
N LEU A 200 7.24 -2.96 11.49
CA LEU A 200 7.17 -1.54 11.83
C LEU A 200 7.37 -1.31 13.33
N ARG A 201 7.88 -0.13 13.65
CA ARG A 201 8.15 0.34 15.00
C ARG A 201 7.08 1.34 15.45
N PRO A 202 6.14 0.96 16.35
CA PRO A 202 5.07 1.87 16.77
C PRO A 202 5.56 3.15 17.44
N ASP A 203 6.70 3.08 18.13
CA ASP A 203 7.40 4.23 18.73
C ASP A 203 7.91 5.20 17.67
N ALA A 204 8.46 4.69 16.56
CA ALA A 204 8.91 5.53 15.43
C ALA A 204 7.73 6.28 14.78
N LEU A 205 6.61 5.59 14.54
CA LEU A 205 5.39 6.22 14.00
C LEU A 205 4.86 7.33 14.92
N LEU A 206 4.95 7.11 16.24
CA LEU A 206 4.57 8.09 17.24
C LEU A 206 5.52 9.30 17.26
N ASP A 207 6.83 9.07 17.25
CA ASP A 207 7.84 10.14 17.20
C ASP A 207 7.67 11.00 15.93
N SER A 208 7.46 10.38 14.77
CA SER A 208 7.18 11.08 13.50
C SER A 208 5.88 11.88 13.53
N SER A 209 4.89 11.50 14.35
CA SER A 209 3.57 12.16 14.36
C SER A 209 3.60 13.62 14.82
N VAL A 210 4.60 14.03 15.60
CA VAL A 210 4.72 15.40 16.11
C VAL A 210 5.64 16.28 15.26
N VAL A 211 6.45 15.69 14.38
CA VAL A 211 7.46 16.38 13.56
C VAL A 211 6.88 17.56 12.75
N PRO A 212 5.71 17.45 12.09
CA PRO A 212 5.12 18.58 11.36
C PRO A 212 4.80 19.79 12.25
N SER A 213 4.51 19.56 13.53
CA SER A 213 4.14 20.61 14.49
C SER A 213 5.33 21.27 15.19
N LEU A 214 6.55 20.74 14.98
CA LEU A 214 7.76 21.30 15.58
C LEU A 214 8.01 22.72 15.07
N SER A 215 8.25 23.63 16.02
CA SER A 215 8.66 25.00 15.72
C SER A 215 10.00 25.00 14.99
N VAL A 216 10.14 25.89 14.00
CA VAL A 216 11.41 26.07 13.29
C VAL A 216 12.51 26.41 14.31
N PRO A 217 13.58 25.62 14.39
CA PRO A 217 14.63 25.83 15.38
C PRO A 217 15.38 27.14 15.11
N ASN A 218 16.00 27.71 16.14
CA ASN A 218 16.88 28.86 15.96
C ASN A 218 18.19 28.43 15.28
N LEU A 219 18.25 28.57 13.95
CA LEU A 219 19.37 28.16 13.11
C LEU A 219 20.41 29.28 12.96
N THR A 220 21.04 29.68 14.06
CA THR A 220 22.16 30.63 13.99
C THR A 220 23.44 29.89 13.60
N ALA A 221 24.11 30.33 12.52
CA ALA A 221 25.35 29.72 12.05
C ALA A 221 26.51 30.08 13.00
N GLY A 222 26.83 29.15 13.91
CA GLY A 222 28.01 29.23 14.77
C GLY A 222 29.33 29.03 14.00
N PRO A 223 30.49 29.21 14.67
CA PRO A 223 31.81 28.99 14.08
C PRO A 223 31.98 27.59 13.46
N GLU A 224 31.30 26.59 14.00
CA GLU A 224 31.26 25.21 13.49
C GLU A 224 30.64 25.09 12.08
N PHE A 225 29.86 26.08 11.64
CA PHE A 225 29.27 26.15 10.30
C PHE A 225 30.03 27.05 9.33
N ALA A 226 31.21 27.56 9.69
CA ALA A 226 31.98 28.48 8.86
C ALA A 226 32.32 27.92 7.46
N GLY A 227 32.46 26.59 7.33
CA GLY A 227 32.71 25.91 6.05
C GLY A 227 31.60 26.12 4.99
N LEU A 228 30.37 26.38 5.43
CA LEU A 228 29.22 26.66 4.55
C LEU A 228 29.26 28.08 3.96
N GLY A 229 30.09 28.97 4.53
CA GLY A 229 30.24 30.34 4.04
C GLY A 229 29.01 31.23 4.32
N PRO A 230 28.80 32.30 3.54
CA PRO A 230 27.78 33.32 3.84
C PRO A 230 26.33 32.80 3.76
N ASN A 231 26.10 31.66 3.11
CA ASN A 231 24.77 31.07 2.95
C ASN A 231 24.41 30.06 4.04
N ALA A 232 25.26 29.88 5.07
CA ALA A 232 25.08 28.87 6.11
C ALA A 232 23.66 28.84 6.69
N HIS A 233 23.08 30.00 7.01
CA HIS A 233 21.74 30.08 7.57
C HIS A 233 20.65 29.53 6.64
N ASN A 234 20.71 29.83 5.34
CA ASN A 234 19.75 29.32 4.36
C ASN A 234 19.93 27.82 4.14
N ILE A 235 21.17 27.35 4.06
CA ILE A 235 21.51 25.92 3.91
C ILE A 235 20.98 25.13 5.11
N LEU A 236 21.20 25.62 6.34
CA LEU A 236 20.68 24.99 7.55
C LEU A 236 19.15 24.96 7.58
N ARG A 237 18.48 26.02 7.10
CA ARG A 237 17.02 26.04 6.99
C ARG A 237 16.52 25.00 6.01
N THR A 238 17.16 24.87 4.85
CA THR A 238 16.84 23.82 3.87
C THR A 238 17.08 22.43 4.45
N ALA A 239 18.17 22.23 5.20
CA ALA A 239 18.47 20.97 5.85
C ALA A 239 17.40 20.60 6.89
N TRP A 240 16.97 21.56 7.72
CA TRP A 240 15.85 21.40 8.65
C TRP A 240 14.56 21.02 7.93
N THR A 241 14.15 21.79 6.91
CA THR A 241 12.91 21.52 6.16
C THR A 241 12.96 20.17 5.46
N SER A 242 14.12 19.77 4.92
CA SER A 242 14.30 18.47 4.29
C SER A 242 14.17 17.33 5.30
N TRP A 243 14.84 17.43 6.45
CA TRP A 243 14.70 16.45 7.53
C TRP A 243 13.26 16.38 8.04
N GLN A 244 12.63 17.52 8.33
CA GLN A 244 11.25 17.58 8.83
C GLN A 244 10.28 16.91 7.84
N HIS A 245 10.42 17.18 6.55
CA HIS A 245 9.56 16.59 5.53
C HIS A 245 9.76 15.07 5.42
N THR A 246 11.01 14.59 5.40
CA THR A 246 11.31 13.16 5.35
C THR A 246 10.82 12.47 6.62
N ALA A 247 11.25 12.92 7.79
CA ALA A 247 10.86 12.36 9.09
C ALA A 247 9.35 12.38 9.36
N ALA A 248 8.62 13.32 8.75
CA ALA A 248 7.16 13.29 8.78
C ALA A 248 6.59 12.17 7.91
N THR A 249 7.13 11.91 6.72
CA THR A 249 6.51 11.03 5.72
C THR A 249 6.96 9.57 5.76
N THR A 250 8.02 9.26 6.51
CA THR A 250 8.55 7.89 6.68
C THR A 250 7.96 7.18 7.91
N TRP A 251 8.11 5.85 7.94
CA TRP A 251 7.85 5.02 9.12
C TRP A 251 9.10 4.72 9.97
N ARG A 252 10.24 5.31 9.60
CA ARG A 252 11.56 4.98 10.16
C ARG A 252 11.74 5.69 11.49
N ALA A 253 12.70 5.21 12.29
CA ALA A 253 13.11 5.98 13.45
C ALA A 253 13.72 7.31 13.00
N LEU A 254 13.54 8.36 13.80
CA LEU A 254 14.01 9.70 13.43
C LEU A 254 15.54 9.77 13.24
N GLU A 255 16.28 8.88 13.90
CA GLU A 255 17.72 8.69 13.72
C GLU A 255 18.09 8.28 12.28
N ASP A 256 17.25 7.51 11.61
CA ASP A 256 17.51 6.95 10.28
C ASP A 256 17.16 7.94 9.13
N ASP A 257 16.57 9.10 9.46
CA ASP A 257 16.16 10.14 8.51
C ASP A 257 17.14 11.33 8.43
N ASP A 258 18.29 11.24 9.10
CA ASP A 258 19.34 12.27 9.08
C ASP A 258 19.92 12.51 7.67
N PHE A 259 19.86 11.50 6.80
CA PHE A 259 20.38 11.53 5.44
C PHE A 259 19.80 12.70 4.62
N ALA A 260 18.53 13.05 4.83
CA ALA A 260 17.88 14.15 4.14
C ALA A 260 18.58 15.49 4.43
N ALA A 261 18.90 15.77 5.70
CA ALA A 261 19.67 16.94 6.09
C ALA A 261 21.14 16.85 5.62
N ARG A 262 21.75 15.67 5.73
CA ARG A 262 23.14 15.42 5.31
C ARG A 262 23.35 15.66 3.82
N SER A 263 22.38 15.26 2.98
CA SER A 263 22.40 15.46 1.54
C SER A 263 22.46 16.95 1.17
N VAL A 264 21.66 17.79 1.83
CA VAL A 264 21.70 19.25 1.65
C VAL A 264 23.08 19.85 1.97
N ILE A 265 23.70 19.39 3.06
CA ILE A 265 25.06 19.81 3.43
C ILE A 265 26.09 19.31 2.41
N TYR A 266 25.98 18.06 1.96
CA TYR A 266 26.85 17.47 0.96
C TYR A 266 26.85 18.29 -0.33
N ASP A 267 25.66 18.62 -0.83
CA ASP A 267 25.48 19.43 -2.04
C ASP A 267 26.05 20.85 -1.88
N ALA A 268 25.87 21.46 -0.70
CA ALA A 268 26.43 22.78 -0.40
C ALA A 268 27.97 22.82 -0.40
N PHE A 269 28.62 21.73 0.00
CA PHE A 269 30.08 21.61 -0.08
C PHE A 269 30.57 21.35 -1.51
N GLY A 270 29.84 20.54 -2.28
CA GLY A 270 30.27 20.10 -3.60
C GLY A 270 31.67 19.46 -3.54
N ARG A 271 32.65 20.05 -4.25
CA ARG A 271 34.04 19.56 -4.26
C ARG A 271 34.90 20.05 -3.08
N ARG A 272 34.39 20.96 -2.25
CA ARG A 272 35.16 21.52 -1.11
C ARG A 272 35.26 20.48 0.01
N ARG A 273 36.47 20.30 0.54
CA ARG A 273 36.74 19.32 1.62
C ARG A 273 37.06 19.96 2.99
N LYS A 274 37.55 21.20 3.00
CA LYS A 274 37.95 21.89 4.25
C LYS A 274 36.71 22.30 5.05
N GLY A 275 36.68 21.99 6.35
CA GLY A 275 35.58 22.35 7.23
C GLY A 275 34.37 21.40 7.14
N ARG A 276 34.47 20.33 6.35
CA ARG A 276 33.35 19.43 6.05
C ARG A 276 33.00 18.57 7.25
N ASP A 277 34.00 17.93 7.85
CA ASP A 277 33.80 17.01 8.98
C ASP A 277 33.30 17.76 10.21
N GLU A 278 33.79 18.99 10.44
CA GLU A 278 33.30 19.85 11.52
C GLU A 278 31.82 20.22 11.33
N VAL A 279 31.39 20.48 10.09
CA VAL A 279 29.99 20.77 9.77
C VAL A 279 29.10 19.54 9.93
N PHE A 280 29.53 18.35 9.49
CA PHE A 280 28.76 17.13 9.69
C PHE A 280 28.62 16.78 11.18
N ALA A 281 29.70 16.86 11.96
CA ALA A 281 29.60 16.66 13.42
C ALA A 281 28.69 17.69 14.10
N ALA A 282 28.65 18.93 13.60
CA ALA A 282 27.73 19.95 14.09
C ALA A 282 26.28 19.70 13.66
N LEU A 283 26.06 19.18 12.45
CA LEU A 283 24.76 18.76 11.96
C LEU A 283 24.22 17.59 12.79
N ASP A 284 25.04 16.59 13.10
CA ASP A 284 24.60 15.43 13.89
C ASP A 284 24.07 15.87 15.26
N ARG A 285 24.79 16.77 15.95
CA ARG A 285 24.32 17.40 17.20
C ARG A 285 23.05 18.24 17.03
N LEU A 286 22.85 18.84 15.85
CA LEU A 286 21.66 19.62 15.55
C LEU A 286 20.45 18.69 15.34
N THR A 287 20.61 17.63 14.56
CA THR A 287 19.60 16.59 14.32
C THR A 287 19.23 15.88 15.62
N SER A 288 20.18 15.51 16.48
CA SER A 288 19.85 14.92 17.80
C SER A 288 18.94 15.82 18.64
N ARG A 289 19.17 17.14 18.64
CA ARG A 289 18.30 18.09 19.36
C ARG A 289 16.91 18.20 18.75
N TRP A 290 16.77 18.02 17.44
CA TRP A 290 15.48 17.98 16.77
C TRP A 290 14.69 16.73 17.16
N ILE A 291 15.37 15.58 17.21
CA ILE A 291 14.83 14.30 17.68
C ILE A 291 14.39 14.42 19.14
N ASP A 292 15.22 15.01 20.00
CA ASP A 292 14.89 15.25 21.41
C ASP A 292 13.65 16.13 21.56
N ALA A 293 13.53 17.18 20.74
CA ALA A 293 12.35 18.05 20.74
C ALA A 293 11.07 17.29 20.34
N ALA A 294 11.14 16.41 19.33
CA ALA A 294 10.03 15.53 18.97
C ALA A 294 9.63 14.62 20.14
N ARG A 295 10.60 13.96 20.77
CA ARG A 295 10.34 13.05 21.90
C ARG A 295 9.76 13.74 23.12
N VAL A 296 10.18 14.98 23.40
CA VAL A 296 9.57 15.82 24.43
C VAL A 296 8.11 16.10 24.10
N ALA A 297 7.80 16.51 22.87
CA ALA A 297 6.41 16.75 22.44
C ALA A 297 5.54 15.48 22.52
N VAL A 298 6.08 14.31 22.16
CA VAL A 298 5.37 13.02 22.36
C VAL A 298 5.11 12.75 23.85
N ALA A 299 6.10 12.99 24.71
CA ALA A 299 5.99 12.72 26.14
C ALA A 299 4.89 13.55 26.82
N GLU A 300 4.61 14.77 26.34
CA GLU A 300 3.51 15.63 26.82
C GLU A 300 2.12 14.95 26.66
N HIS A 301 1.98 14.03 25.71
CA HIS A 301 0.73 13.34 25.40
C HIS A 301 0.68 11.87 25.84
N ARG A 302 1.67 11.39 26.59
CA ARG A 302 1.75 9.97 27.00
C ARG A 302 0.53 9.50 27.82
N GLY A 303 -0.12 10.40 28.54
CA GLY A 303 -1.32 10.10 29.35
C GLY A 303 -2.66 10.35 28.64
N ALA A 304 -2.65 10.84 27.39
CA ALA A 304 -3.87 11.15 26.66
C ALA A 304 -4.62 9.87 26.27
N PRO A 305 -5.97 9.88 26.27
CA PRO A 305 -6.75 8.74 25.81
C PRO A 305 -6.49 8.48 24.33
N ARG A 306 -6.49 7.20 23.94
CA ARG A 306 -6.48 6.81 22.53
C ARG A 306 -7.77 7.23 21.86
N GLN A 307 -7.69 7.61 20.59
CA GLN A 307 -8.84 8.03 19.80
C GLN A 307 -9.19 6.97 18.76
N LEU A 308 -10.49 6.70 18.58
CA LEU A 308 -10.97 5.87 17.49
C LEU A 308 -11.18 6.74 16.26
N VAL A 309 -10.49 6.41 15.17
CA VAL A 309 -10.54 7.15 13.90
C VAL A 309 -10.91 6.20 12.78
N GLY A 310 -11.92 6.58 11.99
CA GLY A 310 -12.31 5.92 10.76
C GLY A 310 -11.51 6.49 9.61
N VAL A 311 -11.01 5.62 8.74
CA VAL A 311 -10.23 6.00 7.56
C VAL A 311 -10.79 5.31 6.32
N LYS A 312 -11.01 6.08 5.25
CA LYS A 312 -11.29 5.53 3.92
C LYS A 312 -9.99 5.41 3.16
N LEU A 313 -9.63 4.18 2.80
CA LEU A 313 -8.39 3.90 2.09
C LEU A 313 -8.49 4.43 0.65
N PRO A 314 -7.56 5.30 0.20
CA PRO A 314 -7.56 5.80 -1.16
C PRO A 314 -7.24 4.67 -2.15
N PRO A 315 -7.73 4.77 -3.40
CA PRO A 315 -7.20 3.97 -4.47
C PRO A 315 -5.72 4.20 -4.74
N LEU A 316 -5.10 3.20 -5.37
CA LEU A 316 -3.90 3.45 -6.14
C LEU A 316 -4.22 4.39 -7.32
N GLU A 317 -3.45 5.46 -7.45
CA GLU A 317 -3.55 6.40 -8.56
C GLU A 317 -2.88 5.81 -9.80
N ARG A 318 -3.46 6.02 -10.99
CA ARG A 318 -2.80 5.64 -12.25
C ARG A 318 -2.11 6.85 -12.85
N GLU A 319 -0.81 6.75 -13.04
CA GLU A 319 -0.04 7.75 -13.77
C GLU A 319 -0.46 7.79 -15.24
N ALA A 320 -0.83 8.98 -15.74
CA ALA A 320 -1.37 9.16 -17.09
C ALA A 320 -0.41 8.72 -18.20
N TYR A 321 0.91 8.82 -17.98
CA TYR A 321 1.93 8.56 -18.99
C TYR A 321 2.47 7.12 -18.97
N SER A 322 2.76 6.60 -17.77
CA SER A 322 3.37 5.27 -17.59
C SER A 322 2.32 4.17 -17.42
N GLY A 323 1.10 4.53 -17.00
CA GLY A 323 0.10 3.58 -16.54
C GLY A 323 0.48 2.91 -15.22
N GLN A 324 1.60 3.29 -14.59
CA GLN A 324 2.02 2.76 -13.31
C GLN A 324 1.03 3.17 -12.22
N ARG A 325 0.79 2.24 -11.30
CA ARG A 325 -0.01 2.49 -10.11
C ARG A 325 0.91 3.12 -9.06
N ARG A 326 0.57 4.31 -8.59
CA ARG A 326 1.25 5.00 -7.50
C ARG A 326 0.34 4.97 -6.27
N ASP A 327 0.91 4.62 -5.12
CA ASP A 327 0.18 4.72 -3.86
C ASP A 327 0.18 6.19 -3.39
N PRO A 328 -1.00 6.80 -3.17
CA PRO A 328 -1.07 8.15 -2.63
C PRO A 328 -0.75 8.23 -1.13
N LEU A 329 -0.70 7.08 -0.43
CA LEU A 329 -0.28 7.05 0.96
C LEU A 329 1.23 7.24 1.07
N THR A 330 1.64 8.08 2.02
CA THR A 330 3.01 8.10 2.53
C THR A 330 3.32 6.82 3.30
N ASP A 331 4.60 6.53 3.49
CA ASP A 331 5.06 5.39 4.29
C ASP A 331 4.53 5.50 5.73
N TRP A 332 4.55 6.71 6.30
CA TRP A 332 3.98 6.97 7.63
C TRP A 332 2.49 6.60 7.72
N GLU A 333 1.67 7.04 6.75
CA GLU A 333 0.22 6.76 6.75
C GLU A 333 -0.07 5.26 6.59
N ALA A 334 0.61 4.62 5.63
CA ALA A 334 0.53 3.18 5.45
C ALA A 334 0.92 2.43 6.74
N GLY A 335 2.00 2.88 7.40
CA GLY A 335 2.47 2.30 8.64
C GLY A 335 1.52 2.50 9.82
N VAL A 336 0.90 3.68 9.95
CA VAL A 336 -0.12 3.99 10.96
C VAL A 336 -1.35 3.10 10.76
N ILE A 337 -1.86 3.00 9.54
CA ILE A 337 -3.00 2.14 9.21
C ILE A 337 -2.66 0.69 9.52
N ALA A 338 -1.52 0.20 9.04
CA ALA A 338 -1.10 -1.17 9.28
C ALA A 338 -0.94 -1.46 10.78
N THR A 339 -0.33 -0.57 11.56
CA THR A 339 -0.03 -0.83 12.98
C THR A 339 -1.26 -0.73 13.88
N HIS A 340 -2.18 0.20 13.59
CA HIS A 340 -3.24 0.58 14.53
C HIS A 340 -4.66 0.16 14.11
N GLN A 341 -4.82 -0.56 13.01
CA GLN A 341 -6.11 -1.09 12.60
C GLN A 341 -6.69 -2.05 13.65
N VAL A 342 -7.95 -1.80 14.04
CA VAL A 342 -8.72 -2.65 14.96
C VAL A 342 -9.96 -3.27 14.31
N ALA A 343 -10.42 -2.72 13.19
CA ALA A 343 -11.49 -3.29 12.37
C ALA A 343 -11.36 -2.83 10.92
N ALA A 344 -11.92 -3.60 9.99
CA ALA A 344 -11.99 -3.25 8.57
C ALA A 344 -13.36 -3.60 7.99
N ASN A 345 -13.79 -2.78 7.03
CA ASN A 345 -14.91 -3.04 6.15
C ASN A 345 -14.39 -2.95 4.71
N TRP A 346 -13.84 -4.06 4.24
CA TRP A 346 -13.17 -4.13 2.94
C TRP A 346 -14.10 -3.85 1.76
N SER A 347 -15.40 -4.12 1.89
CA SER A 347 -16.36 -3.79 0.83
C SER A 347 -16.56 -2.27 0.67
N ALA A 348 -16.38 -1.49 1.72
CA ALA A 348 -16.40 -0.03 1.65
C ALA A 348 -14.99 0.59 1.56
N CYS A 349 -13.93 -0.23 1.56
CA CYS A 349 -12.54 0.23 1.66
C CYS A 349 -12.32 1.14 2.89
N THR A 350 -13.01 0.87 4.00
CA THR A 350 -12.90 1.64 5.24
C THR A 350 -12.29 0.81 6.36
N VAL A 351 -11.53 1.46 7.24
CA VAL A 351 -10.87 0.84 8.39
C VAL A 351 -11.08 1.70 9.64
N ALA A 352 -11.12 1.07 10.80
CA ALA A 352 -11.12 1.75 12.09
C ALA A 352 -9.75 1.57 12.75
N LEU A 353 -9.18 2.68 13.21
CA LEU A 353 -7.87 2.75 13.84
C LEU A 353 -8.02 3.19 15.31
N LEU A 354 -7.33 2.52 16.22
CA LEU A 354 -7.23 2.96 17.62
C LEU A 354 -5.86 3.61 17.86
N LEU A 355 -5.84 4.94 17.77
CA LEU A 355 -4.61 5.72 17.64
C LEU A 355 -4.19 6.38 18.96
N PRO A 356 -2.87 6.45 19.25
CA PRO A 356 -2.35 7.43 20.21
C PRO A 356 -2.76 8.85 19.83
N HIS A 357 -2.96 9.72 20.81
CA HIS A 357 -3.47 11.07 20.58
C HIS A 357 -2.66 11.89 19.54
N PRO A 358 -1.32 11.96 19.58
CA PRO A 358 -0.56 12.72 18.58
C PRO A 358 -0.74 12.20 17.15
N VAL A 359 -0.83 10.87 16.99
CA VAL A 359 -1.06 10.22 15.69
C VAL A 359 -2.45 10.57 15.16
N ALA A 360 -3.46 10.54 16.04
CA ALA A 360 -4.84 10.89 15.68
C ALA A 360 -4.96 12.36 15.26
N GLU A 361 -4.42 13.30 16.04
CA GLU A 361 -4.47 14.73 15.71
C GLU A 361 -3.78 15.01 14.37
N ARG A 362 -2.60 14.43 14.14
CA ARG A 362 -1.91 14.59 12.87
C ARG A 362 -2.72 14.03 11.71
N LEU A 363 -3.24 12.81 11.83
CA LEU A 363 -4.00 12.18 10.76
C LEU A 363 -5.27 12.98 10.42
N LEU A 364 -5.90 13.62 11.41
CA LEU A 364 -7.12 14.42 11.21
C LEU A 364 -6.83 15.83 10.69
N ALA A 365 -5.68 16.41 11.02
CA ALA A 365 -5.31 17.77 10.61
C ALA A 365 -4.67 17.81 9.21
N ASP A 366 -3.81 16.83 8.92
CA ASP A 366 -2.91 16.85 7.77
C ASP A 366 -3.16 15.72 6.76
N ALA A 367 -4.30 15.00 6.87
CA ALA A 367 -4.64 13.98 5.88
C ALA A 367 -4.66 14.59 4.47
N PRO A 368 -4.00 13.96 3.48
CA PRO A 368 -4.06 14.39 2.11
C PRO A 368 -5.50 14.31 1.63
N ALA A 369 -5.88 15.13 0.64
CA ALA A 369 -7.24 15.15 0.11
C ALA A 369 -7.73 13.77 -0.40
N SER A 370 -6.81 12.86 -0.73
CA SER A 370 -7.10 11.49 -1.13
C SER A 370 -7.49 10.58 0.05
N LEU A 371 -7.05 10.89 1.28
CA LEU A 371 -7.31 10.12 2.50
C LEU A 371 -8.40 10.81 3.32
N SER A 372 -9.56 10.17 3.48
CA SER A 372 -10.60 10.67 4.38
C SER A 372 -10.42 10.04 5.76
N ALA A 373 -10.26 10.88 6.79
CA ALA A 373 -10.12 10.47 8.18
C ALA A 373 -11.08 11.26 9.08
N GLU A 374 -11.84 10.56 9.92
CA GLU A 374 -12.82 11.17 10.82
C GLU A 374 -12.82 10.47 12.19
N ARG A 375 -13.08 11.22 13.27
CA ARG A 375 -13.25 10.61 14.60
C ARG A 375 -14.55 9.80 14.63
N LEU A 376 -14.49 8.58 15.14
CA LEU A 376 -15.66 7.72 15.33
C LEU A 376 -16.14 7.82 16.78
N ASP A 377 -17.39 8.19 16.98
CA ASP A 377 -17.98 8.27 18.32
C ASP A 377 -18.54 6.92 18.78
N THR A 378 -17.88 6.32 19.77
CA THR A 378 -18.32 5.07 20.41
C THR A 378 -19.21 5.32 21.62
N GLU A 379 -19.11 6.48 22.27
CA GLU A 379 -19.81 6.76 23.52
C GLU A 379 -21.28 7.13 23.27
N GLU A 380 -21.57 7.87 22.20
CA GLU A 380 -22.94 8.21 21.81
C GLU A 380 -23.68 7.03 21.19
N SER A 381 -22.97 6.11 20.55
CA SER A 381 -23.57 5.03 19.76
C SER A 381 -23.80 3.74 20.55
N GLY A 382 -22.90 3.37 21.46
CA GLY A 382 -22.91 2.08 22.17
C GLY A 382 -22.81 0.85 21.24
N LEU A 383 -22.43 1.05 19.98
CA LEU A 383 -22.39 0.01 18.95
C LEU A 383 -21.00 -0.66 18.88
N PRO A 384 -20.92 -1.93 18.46
CA PRO A 384 -19.65 -2.55 18.11
C PRO A 384 -18.93 -1.75 17.02
N ILE A 385 -17.59 -1.66 17.08
CA ILE A 385 -16.76 -0.91 16.12
C ILE A 385 -17.05 -1.31 14.67
N THR A 386 -17.24 -2.61 14.41
CA THR A 386 -17.60 -3.11 13.07
C THR A 386 -18.92 -2.53 12.57
N THR A 387 -19.91 -2.38 13.45
CA THR A 387 -21.22 -1.80 13.11
C THR A 387 -21.11 -0.29 12.88
N LEU A 388 -20.29 0.40 13.67
CA LEU A 388 -19.99 1.82 13.45
C LEU A 388 -19.35 2.04 12.09
N LEU A 389 -18.35 1.23 11.75
CA LEU A 389 -17.62 1.34 10.51
C LEU A 389 -18.49 1.04 9.28
N THR A 390 -19.43 0.08 9.37
CA THR A 390 -20.38 -0.19 8.28
C THR A 390 -21.40 0.94 8.09
N ARG A 391 -21.72 1.71 9.14
CA ARG A 391 -22.67 2.84 9.08
C ARG A 391 -22.02 4.16 8.74
N TRP A 392 -20.70 4.24 8.85
CA TRP A 392 -19.95 5.45 8.58
C TRP A 392 -19.87 5.69 7.06
N THR A 393 -20.32 6.86 6.64
CA THR A 393 -20.18 7.35 5.27
C THR A 393 -19.19 8.52 5.30
N PRO A 394 -17.98 8.35 4.73
CA PRO A 394 -16.96 9.40 4.73
C PRO A 394 -17.43 10.64 3.97
N GLN A 395 -17.07 11.84 4.43
CA GLN A 395 -17.51 13.11 3.82
C GLN A 395 -17.18 13.24 2.32
N ASN A 396 -16.13 12.58 1.83
CA ASN A 396 -15.73 12.60 0.42
C ASN A 396 -16.67 11.81 -0.52
N ASP A 397 -17.71 11.14 0.01
CA ASP A 397 -18.74 10.44 -0.77
C ASP A 397 -20.09 11.19 -0.82
N LEU A 398 -20.16 12.42 -0.29
CA LEU A 398 -21.35 13.27 -0.44
C LEU A 398 -21.38 13.90 -1.85
N PRO A 399 -22.51 13.80 -2.59
CA PRO A 399 -22.63 14.22 -3.98
C PRO A 399 -22.49 15.74 -4.21
#